data_AF-A0A4R1N7U1-F1
#
_entry.id   AF-A0A4R1N7U1-F1
#
_cell.length_a   1.000
_cell.length_b   1.000
_cell.length_c   1.000
_cell.angle_alpha   90.00
_cell.angle_beta   90.00
_cell.angle_gamma   90.00
#
_symmetry.space_group_name_H-M   'P 1'
#
loop_
_entity.id
_entity.type
_entity.pdbx_description
1 polymer ?
#
loop_
_entity_poly.entity_id
_entity_poly.type
_entity_poly.pdbx_seq_one_letter_code
_entity_poly.pdbx_strand_id
1 'polypeptide(L)'
;MPPKEKRGRQNAWRPNKEDRLRIVQQAAAGMGIRMIAREHGVDKNTLMKHCQDELQEGRDLNKGILKSRVFKLAQQDNHLHVALSATKFALGAFHGVSEEGGSPEDDLNEAEEHQRAELDSLDEKLETYLQVENKAKPRSKAKRIPPPANDLPAE
;
A
#
# COMPACT_ATOMS: atom_id res chain seq x y z
N MET A 1 50.00 -37.46 16.23
CA MET A 1 49.12 -36.31 15.96
C MET A 1 47.74 -36.64 16.52
N PRO A 2 47.18 -35.83 17.43
CA PRO A 2 45.83 -36.07 17.92
C PRO A 2 44.82 -35.86 16.77
N PRO A 3 43.74 -36.65 16.71
CA PRO A 3 42.71 -36.50 15.68
C PRO A 3 42.03 -35.14 15.83
N LYS A 4 41.95 -34.38 14.73
CA LYS A 4 41.20 -33.11 14.69
C LYS A 4 39.74 -33.42 14.96
N GLU A 5 39.24 -33.07 16.13
CA GLU A 5 37.82 -33.08 16.44
C GLU A 5 37.08 -32.28 15.34
N LYS A 6 36.20 -32.98 14.62
CA LYS A 6 35.30 -32.32 13.67
C LYS A 6 34.45 -31.37 14.50
N ARG A 7 34.71 -30.05 14.40
CA ARG A 7 33.86 -28.97 14.92
C ARG A 7 32.51 -29.00 14.19
N GLY A 8 31.73 -30.04 14.41
CA GLY A 8 30.34 -30.09 13.99
C GLY A 8 29.60 -29.04 14.80
N ARG A 9 29.02 -28.03 14.16
CA ARG A 9 27.97 -27.20 14.77
C ARG A 9 26.80 -28.13 15.11
N GLN A 10 26.85 -28.77 16.27
CA GLN A 10 25.80 -29.68 16.74
C GLN A 10 24.46 -28.95 16.96
N ASN A 11 24.47 -27.62 17.01
CA ASN A 11 23.29 -26.79 17.24
C ASN A 11 22.87 -25.97 16.00
N ALA A 12 23.03 -26.52 14.79
CA ALA A 12 22.44 -25.89 13.61
C ALA A 12 20.92 -26.11 13.65
N TRP A 13 20.14 -25.04 13.76
CA TRP A 13 18.68 -25.08 13.69
C TRP A 13 18.24 -25.79 12.40
N ARG A 14 17.28 -26.71 12.53
CA ARG A 14 16.70 -27.46 11.42
C ARG A 14 15.18 -27.47 11.58
N PRO A 15 14.44 -26.68 10.80
CA PRO A 15 12.98 -26.64 10.89
C PRO A 15 12.41 -27.97 10.45
N ASN A 16 11.47 -28.49 11.23
CA ASN A 16 10.74 -29.70 10.87
C ASN A 16 9.68 -29.36 9.79
N LYS A 17 8.95 -30.37 9.30
CA LYS A 17 7.92 -30.16 8.27
C LYS A 17 6.75 -29.28 8.76
N GLU A 18 6.39 -29.39 10.03
CA GLU A 18 5.30 -28.61 10.63
C GLU A 18 5.69 -27.13 10.76
N ASP A 19 6.93 -26.85 11.17
CA ASP A 19 7.49 -25.50 11.25
C ASP A 19 7.51 -24.84 9.88
N ARG A 20 7.94 -25.57 8.85
CA ARG A 20 7.93 -25.11 7.45
C ARG A 20 6.52 -24.72 7.01
N LEU A 21 5.52 -25.58 7.25
CA LEU A 21 4.12 -25.29 6.93
C LEU A 21 3.61 -24.05 7.69
N ARG A 22 3.95 -23.92 8.97
CA ARG A 22 3.59 -22.74 9.78
C ARG A 22 4.22 -21.47 9.23
N ILE A 23 5.49 -21.51 8.80
CA ILE A 23 6.18 -20.36 8.19
C ILE A 23 5.47 -19.94 6.90
N VAL A 24 5.08 -20.89 6.03
CA VAL A 24 4.29 -20.59 4.82
C VAL A 24 2.98 -19.90 5.19
N GLN A 25 2.24 -20.44 6.17
CA GLN A 25 0.96 -19.86 6.61
C GLN A 25 1.12 -18.45 7.18
N GLN A 26 2.14 -18.22 8.01
CA GLN A 26 2.44 -16.91 8.58
C GLN A 26 2.84 -15.89 7.50
N ALA A 27 3.67 -16.30 6.54
CA ALA A 27 4.03 -15.46 5.40
C ALA A 27 2.82 -15.17 4.48
N ALA A 28 1.94 -16.16 4.28
CA ALA A 28 0.68 -16.00 3.54
C ALA A 28 -0.30 -15.05 4.22
N ALA A 29 -0.29 -15.00 5.55
CA ALA A 29 -1.04 -14.02 6.34
C ALA A 29 -0.42 -12.60 6.29
N GLY A 30 0.73 -12.42 5.65
CA GLY A 30 1.44 -11.14 5.62
C GLY A 30 2.18 -10.82 6.91
N MET A 31 2.64 -11.83 7.66
CA MET A 31 3.50 -11.58 8.81
C MET A 31 4.92 -11.19 8.36
N GLY A 32 5.52 -10.19 9.02
CA GLY A 32 6.89 -9.75 8.73
C GLY A 32 7.95 -10.78 9.16
N ILE A 33 9.08 -10.85 8.44
CA ILE A 33 10.12 -11.88 8.67
C ILE A 33 10.63 -11.89 10.11
N ARG A 34 10.86 -10.71 10.71
CA ARG A 34 11.33 -10.59 12.11
C ARG A 34 10.34 -11.17 13.11
N MET A 35 9.04 -10.97 12.88
CA MET A 35 8.00 -11.55 13.73
C MET A 35 7.94 -13.06 13.58
N ILE A 36 8.00 -13.57 12.35
CA ILE A 36 8.07 -15.02 12.09
C ILE A 36 9.31 -15.61 12.80
N ALA A 37 10.48 -14.98 12.67
CA ALA A 37 11.70 -15.47 13.31
C ALA A 37 11.57 -15.51 14.84
N ARG A 38 10.97 -14.48 15.44
CA ARG A 38 10.70 -14.42 16.89
C ARG A 38 9.77 -15.55 17.34
N GLU A 39 8.71 -15.84 16.58
CA GLU A 39 7.76 -16.91 16.90
C GLU A 39 8.40 -18.30 16.91
N HIS A 40 9.37 -18.52 16.01
CA HIS A 40 10.12 -19.79 15.92
C HIS A 40 11.37 -19.83 16.79
N GLY A 41 11.63 -18.78 17.59
CA GLY A 41 12.77 -18.70 18.49
C GLY A 41 14.14 -18.64 17.77
N VAL A 42 14.18 -18.08 16.56
CA VAL A 42 15.41 -17.96 15.76
C VAL A 42 15.67 -16.52 15.33
N ASP A 43 16.91 -16.23 14.94
CA ASP A 43 17.23 -14.95 14.31
C ASP A 43 16.75 -14.90 12.86
N LYS A 44 16.51 -13.68 12.37
CA LYS A 44 16.09 -13.42 10.98
C LYS A 44 17.00 -14.11 9.97
N ASN A 45 18.32 -14.06 10.16
CA ASN A 45 19.27 -14.60 9.18
C ASN A 45 19.22 -16.12 9.12
N THR A 46 19.09 -16.79 10.27
CA THR A 46 18.88 -18.24 10.33
C THR A 46 17.56 -18.63 9.67
N LEU A 47 16.47 -17.91 9.93
CA LEU A 47 15.19 -18.16 9.27
C LEU A 47 15.30 -18.04 7.74
N MET A 48 15.86 -16.93 7.24
CA MET A 48 16.04 -16.71 5.81
C MET A 48 16.94 -17.77 5.19
N LYS A 49 18.01 -18.19 5.88
CA LYS A 49 18.94 -19.20 5.37
C LYS A 49 18.30 -20.57 5.18
N HIS A 50 17.39 -20.96 6.06
CA HIS A 50 16.84 -22.32 6.11
C HIS A 50 15.42 -22.46 5.56
N CYS A 51 14.69 -21.35 5.46
CA CYS A 51 13.27 -21.30 5.06
C CYS A 51 12.99 -20.25 3.97
N GLN A 52 13.96 -19.95 3.10
CA GLN A 52 13.78 -18.96 2.04
C GLN A 52 12.61 -19.32 1.11
N ASP A 53 12.53 -20.58 0.71
CA ASP A 53 11.53 -21.08 -0.24
C ASP A 53 10.13 -21.00 0.37
N GLU A 54 9.97 -21.42 1.63
CA GLU A 54 8.71 -21.33 2.36
C GLU A 54 8.23 -19.88 2.56
N LEU A 55 9.16 -18.97 2.88
CA LEU A 55 8.85 -17.56 3.00
C LEU A 55 8.37 -16.99 1.65
N GLN A 56 9.01 -17.39 0.55
CA GLN A 56 8.66 -16.94 -0.78
C GLN A 56 7.31 -17.51 -1.23
N GLU A 57 7.08 -18.81 -1.01
CA GLU A 57 5.81 -19.48 -1.27
C GLU A 57 4.65 -18.79 -0.55
N GLY A 58 4.79 -18.54 0.76
CA GLY A 58 3.78 -17.83 1.53
C GLY A 58 3.50 -16.42 1.00
N ARG A 59 4.55 -15.68 0.61
CA ARG A 59 4.38 -14.34 0.02
C ARG A 59 3.65 -14.37 -1.32
N ASP A 60 3.90 -15.38 -2.14
CA ASP A 60 3.23 -15.51 -3.44
C ASP A 60 1.75 -15.90 -3.26
N LEU A 61 1.43 -16.72 -2.25
CA LEU A 61 0.04 -16.95 -1.82
C LEU A 61 -0.64 -15.66 -1.38
N ASN A 62 0.02 -14.84 -0.55
CA ASN A 62 -0.51 -13.55 -0.11
C ASN A 62 -0.80 -12.62 -1.30
N LYS A 63 0.13 -12.51 -2.26
CA LYS A 63 -0.08 -11.73 -3.49
C LYS A 63 -1.32 -12.22 -4.26
N GLY A 64 -1.53 -13.53 -4.35
CA GLY A 64 -2.72 -14.13 -4.97
C GLY A 64 -4.01 -13.74 -4.26
N ILE A 65 -4.03 -13.82 -2.93
CA ILE A 65 -5.17 -13.42 -2.09
C ILE A 65 -5.49 -11.94 -2.27
N LEU A 66 -4.48 -11.07 -2.23
CA LEU A 66 -4.65 -9.63 -2.42
C LEU A 66 -5.20 -9.32 -3.81
N LYS A 67 -4.64 -9.90 -4.87
CA LYS A 67 -5.14 -9.74 -6.25
C LYS A 67 -6.61 -10.13 -6.37
N SER A 68 -6.99 -11.29 -5.81
CA SER A 68 -8.38 -11.76 -5.83
C SER A 68 -9.30 -10.79 -5.08
N ARG A 69 -8.88 -10.28 -3.92
CA ARG A 69 -9.66 -9.33 -3.13
C ARG A 69 -9.84 -8.00 -3.83
N VAL A 70 -8.78 -7.45 -4.44
CA VAL A 70 -8.86 -6.23 -5.26
C VAL A 70 -9.82 -6.42 -6.41
N PHE A 71 -9.71 -7.54 -7.13
CA PHE A 71 -10.59 -7.83 -8.25
C PHE A 71 -12.06 -7.90 -7.83
N LYS A 72 -12.38 -8.54 -6.71
CA LYS A 72 -13.75 -8.57 -6.16
C LYS A 72 -14.25 -7.17 -5.77
N LEU A 73 -13.40 -6.35 -5.15
CA LEU A 73 -13.75 -4.97 -4.79
C LEU A 73 -13.94 -4.09 -6.03
N ALA A 74 -13.16 -4.33 -7.08
CA ALA A 74 -13.30 -3.65 -8.37
C ALA A 74 -14.66 -3.93 -9.02
N GLN A 75 -15.15 -5.16 -8.93
CA GLN A 75 -16.46 -5.54 -9.48
C GLN A 75 -17.65 -4.93 -8.73
N GLN A 76 -17.45 -4.47 -7.50
CA GLN A 76 -18.52 -3.95 -6.64
C GLN A 76 -18.73 -2.44 -6.78
N ASP A 77 -18.07 -1.79 -7.75
CA ASP A 77 -18.19 -0.38 -8.19
C ASP A 77 -18.04 0.72 -7.13
N ASN A 78 -17.85 0.39 -5.85
CA ASN A 78 -17.91 1.41 -4.80
C ASN A 78 -16.56 1.93 -4.32
N HIS A 79 -15.43 1.22 -4.46
CA HIS A 79 -14.19 1.67 -3.83
C HIS A 79 -12.90 1.20 -4.55
N LEU A 80 -12.88 1.17 -5.89
CA LEU A 80 -11.69 0.73 -6.65
C LEU A 80 -10.42 1.49 -6.24
N HIS A 81 -10.52 2.81 -6.08
CA HIS A 81 -9.38 3.66 -5.72
C HIS A 81 -8.84 3.35 -4.31
N VAL A 82 -9.73 3.11 -3.34
CA VAL A 82 -9.36 2.73 -1.96
C VAL A 82 -8.78 1.32 -1.92
N ALA A 83 -9.33 0.39 -2.70
CA ALA A 83 -8.81 -0.98 -2.79
C ALA A 83 -7.41 -1.03 -3.43
N LEU A 84 -7.18 -0.25 -4.49
CA LEU A 84 -5.88 -0.15 -5.15
C LEU A 84 -4.83 0.51 -4.26
N SER A 85 -5.18 1.62 -3.59
CA SER A 85 -4.27 2.29 -2.65
C SER A 85 -3.94 1.39 -1.45
N ALA A 86 -4.92 0.73 -0.84
CA ALA A 86 -4.68 -0.23 0.25
C ALA A 86 -3.78 -1.40 -0.18
N THR A 87 -3.95 -1.89 -1.42
CA THR A 87 -3.14 -3.00 -1.93
C THR A 87 -1.73 -2.56 -2.29
N LYS A 88 -1.57 -1.36 -2.85
CA LYS A 88 -0.26 -0.77 -3.11
C LYS A 88 0.49 -0.52 -1.80
N PHE A 89 -0.20 -0.01 -0.78
CA PHE A 89 0.36 0.15 0.56
C PHE A 89 0.79 -1.20 1.16
N ALA A 90 -0.09 -2.21 1.13
CA ALA A 90 0.24 -3.54 1.63
C ALA A 90 1.46 -4.12 0.89
N LEU A 91 1.47 -4.10 -0.44
CA LEU A 91 2.58 -4.62 -1.24
C LEU A 91 3.90 -3.84 -1.02
N GLY A 92 3.83 -2.52 -0.83
CA GLY A 92 4.96 -1.65 -0.55
C GLY A 92 5.54 -1.87 0.85
N ALA A 93 4.69 -1.96 1.87
CA ALA A 93 5.10 -2.31 3.24
C ALA A 93 5.81 -3.66 3.31
N PHE A 94 5.48 -4.61 2.43
CA PHE A 94 6.17 -5.90 2.36
C PHE A 94 7.52 -5.88 1.63
N HIS A 95 7.77 -4.89 0.75
CA HIS A 95 9.01 -4.78 -0.02
C HIS A 95 10.01 -3.76 0.54
N GLY A 96 9.61 -2.89 1.47
CA GLY A 96 10.41 -1.73 1.85
C GLY A 96 10.22 -1.21 3.27
N VAL A 97 9.82 -2.04 4.25
CA VAL A 97 10.15 -1.68 5.65
C VAL A 97 11.67 -1.80 5.77
N SER A 98 12.31 -0.67 5.48
CA SER A 98 13.70 -0.40 5.79
C SER A 98 13.88 -0.77 7.25
N GLU A 99 14.70 -1.77 7.49
CA GLU A 99 14.91 -2.37 8.79
C GLU A 99 15.93 -1.60 9.63
N GLU A 100 16.22 -0.36 9.24
CA GLU A 100 16.95 0.62 10.04
C GLU A 100 15.98 1.19 11.08
N GLY A 101 16.37 1.11 12.36
CA GLY A 101 15.52 1.41 13.50
C GLY A 101 15.27 2.91 13.69
N GLY A 102 14.49 3.52 12.80
CA GLY A 102 13.75 4.74 13.10
C GLY A 102 12.64 4.43 14.09
N SER A 103 12.47 5.27 15.11
CA SER A 103 11.30 5.19 15.99
C SER A 103 10.04 5.37 15.12
N PRO A 104 8.97 4.58 15.32
CA PRO A 104 7.74 4.73 14.53
C PRO A 104 7.09 6.12 14.64
N GLU A 105 7.56 6.98 15.54
CA GLU A 105 7.12 8.37 15.68
C GLU A 105 7.83 9.33 14.69
N ASP A 106 9.03 8.99 14.20
CA ASP A 106 9.80 9.85 13.31
C ASP A 106 9.35 9.72 11.83
N ASP A 107 9.05 8.49 11.38
CA ASP A 107 8.59 8.23 10.00
C ASP A 107 7.16 8.74 9.74
N LEU A 108 6.32 8.83 10.79
CA LEU A 108 4.98 9.40 10.68
C LEU A 108 5.04 10.92 10.46
N ASN A 109 5.99 11.62 11.09
CA ASN A 109 6.15 13.06 10.89
C ASN A 109 6.59 13.39 9.47
N GLU A 110 7.53 12.63 8.88
CA GLU A 110 8.03 12.92 7.53
C GLU A 110 6.99 12.60 6.45
N ALA A 111 6.21 11.53 6.64
CA ALA A 111 5.08 11.20 5.75
C ALA A 111 3.92 12.21 5.89
N GLU A 112 3.60 12.67 7.11
CA GLU A 112 2.60 13.72 7.33
C GLU A 112 3.06 15.08 6.78
N GLU A 113 4.36 15.40 6.89
CA GLU A 113 4.92 16.64 6.34
C GLU A 113 4.89 16.64 4.81
N HIS A 114 5.19 15.51 4.17
CA HIS A 114 5.04 15.37 2.71
C HIS A 114 3.57 15.47 2.27
N GLN A 115 2.64 14.87 3.01
CA GLN A 115 1.21 14.99 2.73
C GLN A 115 0.70 16.43 2.90
N ARG A 116 1.18 17.16 3.92
CA ARG A 116 0.87 18.59 4.10
C ARG A 116 1.41 19.44 2.95
N ALA A 117 2.66 19.21 2.54
CA ALA A 117 3.26 19.91 1.41
C ALA A 117 2.51 19.65 0.09
N GLU A 118 2.00 18.44 -0.11
CA GLU A 118 1.20 18.08 -1.29
C GLU A 118 -0.19 18.77 -1.28
N LEU A 119 -0.83 18.87 -0.10
CA LEU A 119 -2.09 19.60 0.07
C LEU A 119 -1.91 21.11 -0.14
N ASP A 120 -0.86 21.72 0.42
CA ASP A 120 -0.56 23.14 0.21
C ASP A 120 -0.29 23.46 -1.28
N SER A 121 0.40 22.55 -2.00
CA SER A 121 0.61 22.69 -3.45
C SER A 121 -0.69 22.57 -4.25
N LEU A 122 -1.65 21.78 -3.78
CA LEU A 122 -2.95 21.65 -4.43
C LEU A 122 -3.80 22.91 -4.24
N ASP A 123 -3.80 23.51 -3.05
CA ASP A 123 -4.53 24.75 -2.78
C ASP A 123 -4.00 25.91 -3.66
N GLU A 124 -2.68 26.03 -3.81
CA GLU A 124 -2.09 27.06 -4.68
C GLU A 124 -2.47 26.87 -6.17
N LYS A 125 -2.53 25.62 -6.64
CA LYS A 125 -3.01 25.29 -7.99
C LYS A 125 -4.50 25.62 -8.14
N LEU A 126 -5.30 25.37 -7.12
CA LEU A 126 -6.75 25.61 -7.15
C LEU A 126 -7.07 27.11 -7.19
N GLU A 127 -6.35 27.92 -6.41
CA GLU A 127 -6.44 29.38 -6.50
C GLU A 127 -6.04 29.89 -7.89
N THR A 128 -4.97 29.34 -8.47
CA THR A 128 -4.52 29.70 -9.82
C THR A 128 -5.59 29.38 -10.86
N TYR A 129 -6.23 28.20 -10.77
CA TYR A 129 -7.32 27.80 -11.66
C TYR A 129 -8.53 28.73 -11.55
N LEU A 130 -8.93 29.10 -10.33
CA LEU A 130 -10.06 30.02 -10.09
C LEU A 130 -9.76 31.44 -10.62
N GLN A 131 -8.51 31.89 -10.56
CA GLN A 131 -8.11 33.17 -11.17
C GLN A 131 -8.15 33.14 -12.69
N VAL A 132 -7.85 32.00 -13.31
CA VAL A 132 -7.95 31.81 -14.78
C VAL A 132 -9.42 31.78 -15.21
N GLU A 133 -10.29 31.04 -14.51
CA GLU A 133 -11.72 30.98 -14.84
C GLU A 133 -12.41 32.35 -14.72
N ASN A 134 -12.08 33.13 -13.69
CA ASN A 134 -12.68 34.45 -13.50
C ASN A 134 -12.21 35.47 -14.55
N LYS A 135 -11.03 35.29 -15.16
CA LYS A 135 -10.55 36.10 -16.29
C LYS A 135 -11.11 35.64 -17.64
N ALA A 136 -11.60 34.40 -17.73
CA ALA A 136 -12.05 33.77 -18.98
C ALA A 136 -13.55 33.91 -19.28
N LYS A 137 -14.34 34.64 -18.49
CA LYS A 137 -15.72 35.02 -18.89
C LYS A 137 -15.71 36.29 -19.74
N PRO A 138 -15.75 36.21 -21.09
CA PRO A 138 -16.24 37.34 -21.86
C PRO A 138 -17.68 37.58 -21.39
N ARG A 139 -17.97 38.81 -20.97
CA ARG A 139 -19.35 39.31 -20.85
C ARG A 139 -19.98 39.21 -22.24
N SER A 140 -20.50 38.04 -22.59
CA SER A 140 -21.35 37.90 -23.77
C SER A 140 -22.53 38.81 -23.50
N LYS A 141 -22.66 39.85 -24.33
CA LYS A 141 -23.84 40.72 -24.31
C LYS A 141 -25.01 39.82 -24.64
N ALA A 142 -25.73 39.37 -23.61
CA ALA A 142 -26.95 38.61 -23.76
C ALA A 142 -27.88 39.45 -24.66
N LYS A 143 -28.05 38.97 -25.90
CA LYS A 143 -28.97 39.55 -26.87
C LYS A 143 -30.34 39.41 -26.22
N ARG A 144 -30.91 40.53 -25.75
CA ARG A 144 -32.28 40.56 -25.19
C ARG A 144 -33.21 39.97 -26.23
N ILE A 145 -33.67 38.75 -25.99
CA ILE A 145 -34.76 38.16 -26.75
C ILE A 145 -36.01 38.90 -26.24
N PRO A 146 -36.72 39.65 -27.10
CA PRO A 146 -37.96 40.29 -26.70
C PRO A 146 -38.96 39.21 -26.27
N PRO A 147 -39.77 39.47 -25.22
CA PRO A 147 -40.79 38.53 -24.79
C PRO A 147 -41.75 38.23 -25.96
N PRO A 148 -42.25 36.99 -26.07
CA PRO A 148 -43.23 36.65 -27.10
C PRO A 148 -44.48 37.52 -26.93
N ALA A 149 -44.95 38.10 -28.02
CA ALA A 149 -46.20 38.85 -28.04
C ALA A 149 -47.33 37.90 -27.65
N ASN A 150 -47.98 38.19 -26.53
CA ASN A 150 -49.24 37.53 -26.17
C ASN A 150 -50.32 38.08 -27.11
N ASP A 151 -50.67 37.31 -28.13
CA ASP A 151 -51.89 37.52 -28.89
C ASP A 151 -53.08 37.12 -28.01
N LEU A 152 -53.71 38.13 -27.39
CA LEU A 152 -55.01 37.97 -26.73
C LEU A 152 -56.11 37.97 -27.80
N PRO A 153 -57.02 36.99 -27.81
CA PRO A 153 -58.19 37.02 -28.68
C PRO A 153 -59.13 38.16 -28.25
N ALA A 154 -59.60 38.92 -29.24
CA ALA A 154 -60.61 39.96 -29.05
C ALA A 154 -61.98 39.30 -28.81
N GLU A 155 -62.64 39.68 -27.72
CA GLU A 155 -64.09 39.51 -27.50
C GLU A 155 -64.87 40.74 -27.96
#